data_AF-A0A1H2MU65-F1
#
_entry.id   AF-A0A1H2MU65-F1
#
_cell.length_a   1.000
_cell.length_b   1.000
_cell.length_c   1.000
_cell.angle_alpha   90.00
_cell.angle_beta   90.00
_cell.angle_gamma   90.00
#
_symmetry.space_group_name_H-M   'P 1'
#
loop_
_entity.id
_entity.type
_entity.pdbx_description
1 polymer ?
#
loop_
_entity_poly.entity_id
_entity_poly.type
_entity_poly.pdbx_seq_one_letter_code
_entity_poly.pdbx_strand_id
1 'polypeptide(L)' 'MGGIGIWQLVIVLLIVVMLFGTRRLKGLGSDVGEAIKGFRSSMGSEPNAQPDPAKSSLEADLAHTRSAESKH' A
#
# COMPACT_ATOMS: atom_id res chain seq x y z
N MET A 1 0.73 -6.04 -36.70
CA MET A 1 0.38 -4.69 -36.21
C MET A 1 0.58 -4.69 -34.71
N GLY A 2 1.69 -4.10 -34.25
CA GLY A 2 2.26 -4.31 -32.92
C GLY A 2 1.33 -3.88 -31.80
N GLY A 3 1.02 -4.80 -30.89
CA GLY A 3 0.30 -4.50 -29.66
C GLY A 3 1.12 -3.61 -28.74
N ILE A 4 0.42 -2.87 -27.87
CA ILE A 4 1.04 -2.13 -26.78
C ILE A 4 1.75 -3.14 -25.89
N GLY A 5 3.07 -3.18 -25.97
CA GLY A 5 3.88 -4.06 -25.16
C GLY A 5 4.02 -3.53 -23.73
N ILE A 6 4.32 -4.45 -22.82
CA ILE A 6 4.56 -4.15 -21.40
C ILE A 6 5.66 -3.08 -21.25
N TRP A 7 6.67 -3.11 -22.13
CA TRP A 7 7.76 -2.13 -22.15
C TRP A 7 7.31 -0.69 -22.41
N GLN A 8 6.33 -0.50 -23.31
CA GLN A 8 5.78 0.81 -23.61
C GLN A 8 4.98 1.35 -22.42
N LEU A 9 4.23 0.50 -21.72
CA LEU A 9 3.48 0.89 -20.53
C LEU A 9 4.40 1.37 -19.40
N VAL A 10 5.53 0.70 -19.18
CA VAL A 10 6.52 1.11 -18.18
C VAL A 10 7.13 2.48 -18.50
N ILE A 11 7.45 2.74 -19.77
CA ILE A 11 7.99 4.04 -20.22
C ILE A 11 6.96 5.15 -20.01
N VAL A 12 5.70 4.91 -20.37
CA VAL A 12 4.62 5.88 -20.16
C VAL A 12 4.39 6.14 -18.67
N LEU A 13 4.37 5.09 -17.85
CA LEU A 13 4.23 5.19 -16.39
C LEU A 13 5.34 6.05 -15.80
N LEU A 14 6.58 5.87 -16.23
CA LEU A 14 7.73 6.64 -15.75
C LEU A 14 7.58 8.13 -16.06
N ILE A 15 7.13 8.48 -17.27
CA ILE A 15 6.85 9.87 -17.65
C ILE A 15 5.74 10.47 -16.78
N VAL A 16 4.63 9.74 -16.57
CA VAL A 16 3.52 10.19 -15.72
C VAL A 16 4.01 10.45 -14.28
N VAL A 17 4.81 9.54 -13.72
CA VAL A 17 5.39 9.70 -12.38
C VAL A 17 6.31 10.94 -12.32
N MET A 18 7.08 11.21 -13.38
CA MET A 18 7.96 12.38 -13.44
C MET A 18 7.18 13.70 -13.52
N LEU A 19 6.08 13.73 -14.29
CA LEU A 19 5.23 14.92 -14.45
C LEU A 19 4.41 15.24 -13.21
N PHE A 20 3.78 14.23 -12.61
CA PHE A 20 2.92 14.43 -11.45
C PHE A 20 3.71 14.39 -10.12
N GLY A 21 4.92 13.85 -10.14
CA GLY A 21 5.75 13.61 -8.97
C GLY A 21 5.24 12.45 -8.11
N THR A 22 6.15 11.68 -7.50
CA THR A 22 5.80 10.52 -6.67
C THR A 22 4.90 10.87 -5.46
N ARG A 23 4.95 12.11 -4.97
CA ARG A 23 4.20 12.56 -3.79
C ARG A 23 2.69 12.59 -4.00
N ARG A 24 2.23 12.94 -5.22
CA ARG A 24 0.80 12.94 -5.57
C ARG A 24 0.30 11.53 -5.89
N LEU A 25 1.11 10.74 -6.61
CA LEU A 25 0.78 9.34 -6.90
C LEU A 25 0.74 8.46 -5.65
N LYS A 26 1.55 8.74 -4.63
CA LYS A 26 1.62 7.90 -3.43
C LYS A 26 0.37 8.05 -2.54
N GLY A 27 -0.18 9.26 -2.42
CA GLY A 27 -1.46 9.47 -1.72
C GLY A 27 -2.62 8.83 -2.45
N LEU A 28 -2.82 9.20 -3.72
CA LEU A 28 -3.90 8.67 -4.57
C LEU A 28 -3.78 7.15 -4.80
N GLY A 29 -2.55 6.65 -4.95
CA GLY A 29 -2.28 5.24 -5.15
C GLY A 29 -2.48 4.39 -3.90
N SER A 30 -2.36 4.97 -2.69
CA SER A 30 -2.69 4.25 -1.46
C SER A 30 -4.19 4.03 -1.35
N ASP A 31 -4.99 5.08 -1.60
CA ASP A 31 -6.45 5.02 -1.52
C ASP A 31 -7.04 4.10 -2.60
N VAL A 32 -6.55 4.22 -3.85
CA VAL A 32 -6.95 3.36 -4.96
C VAL A 32 -6.42 1.93 -4.77
N GLY A 33 -5.23 1.77 -4.22
CA GLY A 33 -4.64 0.47 -3.90
C GLY A 33 -5.44 -0.29 -2.85
N GLU A 34 -5.95 0.39 -1.83
CA GLU A 34 -6.82 -0.20 -0.80
C GLU A 34 -8.15 -0.69 -1.39
N ALA A 35 -8.78 0.11 -2.26
CA ALA A 35 -10.00 -0.28 -2.96
C ALA A 35 -9.79 -1.51 -3.87
N ILE A 36 -8.67 -1.54 -4.61
CA ILE A 36 -8.32 -2.68 -5.47
C ILE A 36 -7.95 -3.92 -4.63
N LYS A 37 -7.31 -3.75 -3.47
CA LYS A 37 -7.00 -4.86 -2.53
C LYS A 37 -8.28 -5.54 -2.05
N GLY A 38 -9.30 -4.75 -1.66
CA GLY A 38 -10.62 -5.27 -1.28
C GLY A 38 -11.31 -6.02 -2.42
N PHE A 39 -11.25 -5.48 -3.65
CA PHE A 39 -11.77 -6.13 -4.85
C PHE A 39 -11.06 -7.45 -5.20
N ARG A 40 -9.73 -7.50 -5.08
CA ARG A 40 -8.97 -8.74 -5.32
C ARG A 40 -9.21 -9.80 -4.23
N SER A 41 -9.36 -9.37 -2.97
CA SER A 41 -9.72 -10.26 -1.87
C SER A 41 -11.11 -10.87 -2.04
N SER A 42 -12.12 -10.10 -2.49
CA SER A 42 -13.46 -10.63 -2.70
C SER A 42 -13.57 -11.55 -3.93
N MET A 43 -12.71 -11.36 -4.93
CA MET A 43 -12.61 -12.26 -6.10
C MET A 43 -11.87 -13.59 -5.83
N GLY A 44 -11.60 -13.94 -4.57
CA GLY A 44 -11.14 -15.28 -4.19
C GLY A 44 -9.64 -15.57 -4.45
N SER A 45 -8.84 -14.55 -4.75
CA SER A 45 -7.39 -14.69 -4.89
C SER A 45 -6.70 -14.30 -3.58
N GLU A 46 -6.69 -15.20 -2.58
CA GLU A 46 -5.78 -15.05 -1.44
C GLU A 46 -4.35 -15.36 -1.86
N PRO A 47 -3.46 -14.36 -1.77
CA PRO A 47 -2.25 -14.56 -1.01
C PRO A 47 -2.06 -13.37 -0.06
N ASN A 48 -2.24 -13.69 1.21
CA ASN A 48 -1.60 -13.07 2.38
C ASN A 48 -2.05 -11.66 2.74
N ALA A 49 -2.89 -11.61 3.78
CA ALA A 49 -3.20 -10.46 4.60
C ALA A 49 -1.92 -9.71 5.02
N GLN A 50 -1.61 -8.61 4.32
CA GLN A 50 -0.60 -7.66 4.78
C GLN A 50 -1.18 -6.79 5.89
N PRO A 51 -0.42 -6.59 6.99
CA PRO A 51 -0.89 -5.95 8.21
C PRO A 51 -1.34 -4.52 7.94
N ASP A 52 -2.49 -4.17 8.51
CA ASP A 52 -2.98 -2.80 8.54
C ASP A 52 -1.90 -1.90 9.16
N PRO A 53 -1.33 -0.92 8.45
CA PRO A 53 -0.34 -0.02 9.02
C PRO A 53 -0.90 0.80 10.20
N ALA A 54 -2.23 0.92 10.28
CA ALA A 54 -2.94 1.54 11.41
C ALA A 54 -2.92 0.70 12.70
N LYS A 55 -2.80 -0.63 12.62
CA LYS A 55 -2.70 -1.51 13.80
C LYS A 55 -1.28 -1.59 14.34
N SER A 56 -0.28 -1.49 13.46
CA SER A 56 1.14 -1.50 13.84
C SER A 56 1.52 -0.32 14.76
N SER A 57 0.88 0.84 14.63
CA SER A 57 1.10 2.00 15.50
C SER A 57 0.41 1.88 16.85
N LEU A 58 -0.75 1.20 16.92
CA LEU A 58 -1.46 1.00 18.20
C LEU A 58 -0.79 -0.09 19.05
N GLU A 59 -0.32 -1.19 18.45
CA GLU A 59 0.37 -2.27 19.18
C GLU A 59 1.76 -1.86 19.69
N ALA A 60 2.48 -0.98 18.97
CA ALA A 60 3.75 -0.44 19.42
C ALA A 60 3.62 0.47 20.66
N ASP A 61 2.51 1.21 20.78
CA ASP A 61 2.24 2.13 21.89
C ASP A 61 1.75 1.38 23.16
N LEU A 62 0.90 0.36 22.99
CA LEU A 62 0.43 -0.52 24.06
C LEU A 62 1.54 -1.38 24.67
N ALA A 63 2.53 -1.80 23.89
CA ALA A 63 3.69 -2.53 24.38
C ALA A 63 4.63 -1.65 25.23
N HIS A 64 4.69 -0.34 24.95
CA HIS A 64 5.49 0.60 25.73
C HIS A 64 4.86 0.92 27.09
N THR A 65 3.52 1.00 27.16
CA THR A 65 2.79 1.29 28.40
C THR A 65 2.76 0.10 29.38
N ARG A 66 2.74 -1.14 28.90
CA ARG A 66 2.74 -2.35 29.77
C ARG A 66 4.08 -2.64 30.44
N SER A 67 5.19 -2.12 29.91
CA SER A 67 6.53 -2.34 30.48
C SER A 67 6.86 -1.39 31.63
N ALA A 68 6.12 -0.28 31.77
CA ALA A 68 6.33 0.70 32.84
C ALA A 68 5.56 0.39 34.14
N GLU A 69 4.50 -0.42 34.08
CA GLU A 69 3.63 -0.69 35.23
C GLU A 69 4.02 -1.95 36.04
N SER A 70 4.91 -2.82 35.54
CA SER A 70 5.30 -4.06 36.24
C SER A 70 6.48 -3.92 37.22
N LYS A 71 6.90 -2.68 37.55
CA LYS A 71 7.90 -2.39 38.59
C LYS A 71 7.34 -1.36 39.58
N HIS A 72 6.33 -1.74 40.35
CA HIS A 72 6.12 -1.21 41.69
C HIS A 72 5.44 -2.25 42.57
#